data_AF-A0A1F5GQS7-F1
#
_entry.id   AF-A0A1F5GQS7-F1
#
_cell.length_a   1.000
_cell.length_b   1.000
_cell.length_c   1.000
_cell.angle_alpha   90.00
_cell.angle_beta   90.00
_cell.angle_gamma   90.00
#
_symmetry.space_group_name_H-M   'P 1'
#
loop_
_entity.id
_entity.type
_entity.pdbx_description
1 polymer ?
#
loop_
_entity_poly.entity_id
_entity_poly.type
_entity_poly.pdbx_seq_one_letter_code
_entity_poly.pdbx_strand_id
1 'polypeptide(L)'
;MVDTNKGQIKTTKVDPEKLADKTAEKVVELLGKSPPVRKIRNSQLLSLILGAVGFALFTIGVGKLFADLSGWASLSTGLVMMAVTGALLKNLSR
;
A
#
# COMPACT_ATOMS: atom_id res chain seq x y z
N MET A 1 -59.69 -31.99 -3.21
CA MET A 1 -59.10 -31.23 -2.09
C MET A 1 -57.63 -31.60 -2.04
N VAL A 2 -56.78 -30.59 -1.94
CA VAL A 2 -55.40 -30.53 -2.44
C VAL A 2 -54.40 -31.22 -1.51
N ASP A 3 -53.55 -32.08 -2.08
CA ASP A 3 -52.30 -32.59 -1.52
C ASP A 3 -51.33 -31.45 -1.20
N THR A 4 -50.86 -31.35 0.04
CA THR A 4 -49.75 -30.46 0.41
C THR A 4 -48.59 -31.27 0.98
N ASN A 5 -47.61 -31.52 0.10
CA ASN A 5 -46.30 -32.09 0.39
C ASN A 5 -45.26 -30.96 0.53
N LYS A 6 -44.24 -31.23 1.36
CA LYS A 6 -42.94 -30.56 1.52
C LYS A 6 -42.86 -29.35 2.45
N GLY A 7 -42.24 -29.62 3.60
CA GLY A 7 -41.58 -28.62 4.43
C GLY A 7 -40.82 -29.27 5.58
N GLN A 8 -39.72 -29.98 5.27
CA GLN A 8 -38.82 -30.51 6.30
C GLN A 8 -38.22 -29.37 7.12
N ILE A 9 -38.60 -29.26 8.39
CA ILE A 9 -37.90 -28.43 9.38
C ILE A 9 -37.18 -29.39 10.32
N LYS A 10 -35.97 -29.79 9.95
CA LYS A 10 -35.03 -30.42 10.88
C LYS A 10 -34.59 -29.33 11.87
N THR A 11 -35.17 -29.36 13.06
CA THR A 11 -34.68 -28.62 14.23
C THR A 11 -33.33 -29.19 14.64
N THR A 12 -32.27 -28.53 14.19
CA THR A 12 -30.90 -28.81 14.59
C THR A 12 -30.78 -28.54 16.09
N LYS A 13 -30.75 -29.58 16.92
CA LYS A 13 -30.24 -29.48 18.30
C LYS A 13 -28.76 -29.13 18.17
N VAL A 14 -28.43 -27.86 18.39
CA VAL A 14 -27.05 -27.40 18.33
C VAL A 14 -26.43 -27.66 19.70
N ASP A 15 -25.62 -28.71 19.81
CA ASP A 15 -24.85 -29.00 21.03
C ASP A 15 -23.99 -27.78 21.39
N PRO A 16 -24.15 -27.19 22.59
CA PRO A 16 -23.36 -26.04 23.02
C PRO A 16 -21.87 -26.37 23.11
N GLU A 17 -21.52 -27.63 23.36
CA GLU A 17 -20.13 -28.13 23.38
C GLU A 17 -19.50 -28.06 21.98
N LYS A 18 -20.25 -28.40 20.92
CA LYS A 18 -19.76 -28.28 19.55
C LYS A 18 -19.59 -26.83 19.10
N LEU A 19 -20.36 -25.89 19.68
CA LEU A 19 -20.17 -24.46 19.43
C LEU A 19 -18.96 -23.92 20.20
N ALA A 20 -18.75 -24.38 21.43
CA ALA A 20 -17.59 -24.04 22.23
C ALA A 20 -16.29 -24.54 21.57
N ASP A 21 -16.27 -25.80 21.11
CA ASP A 21 -15.13 -26.38 20.39
C ASP A 21 -14.81 -25.63 19.10
N LYS A 22 -15.84 -25.31 18.31
CA LYS A 22 -15.66 -24.57 17.05
C LYS A 22 -15.23 -23.12 17.27
N THR A 23 -15.57 -22.55 18.42
CA THR A 23 -15.12 -21.22 18.84
C THR A 23 -13.70 -21.28 19.35
N ALA A 24 -13.35 -22.28 20.16
CA ALA A 24 -11.99 -22.52 20.64
C ALA A 24 -11.03 -22.77 19.47
N GLU A 25 -11.43 -23.59 18.50
CA GLU A 25 -10.67 -23.87 17.28
C GLU A 25 -10.48 -22.59 16.44
N LYS A 26 -11.52 -21.77 16.27
CA LYS A 26 -11.40 -20.46 15.60
C LYS A 26 -10.52 -19.48 16.36
N VAL A 27 -10.58 -19.47 17.69
CA VAL A 27 -9.77 -18.57 18.53
C VAL A 27 -8.30 -18.99 18.49
N VAL A 28 -8.01 -20.29 18.51
CA VAL A 28 -6.65 -20.83 18.33
C VAL A 28 -6.14 -20.58 16.92
N GLU A 29 -6.98 -20.70 15.89
CA GLU A 29 -6.60 -20.38 14.51
C GLU A 29 -6.31 -18.88 14.32
N LEU A 30 -7.12 -18.01 14.93
CA LEU A 30 -6.94 -16.55 14.88
C LEU A 30 -5.72 -16.09 15.69
N LEU A 31 -5.44 -16.71 16.83
CA LEU A 31 -4.26 -16.41 17.65
C LEU A 31 -2.97 -16.98 17.04
N GLY A 32 -3.05 -18.19 16.46
CA GLY A 32 -1.93 -18.85 15.77
C GLY A 32 -1.56 -18.21 14.44
N LYS A 33 -2.49 -17.49 13.79
CA LYS A 33 -2.27 -16.68 12.58
C LYS A 33 -2.04 -15.20 12.87
N SER A 34 -1.57 -14.82 14.06
CA SER A 34 -1.03 -13.46 14.21
C SER A 34 0.26 -13.37 13.39
N PRO A 35 0.31 -12.66 12.25
CA PRO A 35 1.59 -12.40 11.60
C PRO A 35 2.49 -11.70 12.62
N PRO A 36 3.82 -11.90 12.57
CA PRO A 36 4.72 -11.28 13.53
C PRO A 36 4.37 -9.80 13.54
N VAL A 37 3.86 -9.31 14.68
CA VAL A 37 3.53 -7.90 14.83
C VAL A 37 4.85 -7.21 14.53
N ARG A 38 4.98 -6.66 13.32
CA ARG A 38 6.22 -6.08 12.82
C ARG A 38 6.48 -4.97 13.82
N LYS A 39 7.36 -5.22 14.78
CA LYS A 39 7.77 -4.24 15.77
C LYS A 39 8.45 -3.15 14.95
N ILE A 40 7.67 -2.13 14.59
CA ILE A 40 8.20 -0.92 13.96
C ILE A 40 9.11 -0.36 15.04
N ARG A 41 10.42 -0.57 14.88
CA ARG A 41 11.38 -0.02 15.82
C ARG A 41 11.17 1.49 15.82
N ASN A 42 11.24 2.13 16.98
CA ASN A 42 11.14 3.60 17.06
C ASN A 42 12.14 4.29 16.10
N SER A 43 13.26 3.64 15.79
CA SER A 43 14.21 4.08 14.77
C SER A 43 13.65 4.13 13.34
N GLN A 44 12.76 3.21 12.97
CA GLN A 44 12.07 3.20 11.66
C GLN A 44 11.02 4.31 11.58
N LEU A 45 10.33 4.59 12.69
CA LEU A 45 9.42 5.72 12.81
C LEU A 45 10.17 7.06 12.69
N LEU A 46 11.30 7.20 13.38
CA LEU A 46 12.17 8.36 13.27
C LEU A 46 12.72 8.54 11.84
N SER A 47 13.18 7.47 11.18
CA SER A 47 13.64 7.56 9.79
C SER A 47 12.51 7.92 8.83
N LEU A 48 11.29 7.45 9.09
CA LEU A 48 10.12 7.77 8.27
C LEU A 48 9.71 9.24 8.44
N ILE A 49 9.71 9.76 9.67
CA ILE A 49 9.44 11.17 9.94
C ILE A 49 10.53 12.04 9.32
N LEU A 50 11.80 11.71 9.55
CA LEU A 50 12.92 12.47 9.01
C LEU A 50 12.94 12.44 7.48
N GLY A 51 12.65 11.28 6.88
CA GLY A 51 12.49 11.14 5.43
C GLY A 51 11.31 11.95 4.89
N ALA A 52 10.16 11.94 5.57
CA ALA A 52 9.00 12.73 5.19
C ALA A 52 9.25 14.24 5.27
N VAL A 53 9.92 14.71 6.33
CA VAL A 53 10.31 16.12 6.50
C VAL A 53 11.33 16.51 5.43
N GLY A 54 12.35 15.69 5.19
CA GLY A 54 13.34 15.93 4.14
C GLY A 54 12.70 15.99 2.76
N PHE A 55 11.77 15.08 2.46
CA PHE A 55 11.02 15.08 1.20
C PHE A 55 10.14 16.32 1.05
N ALA A 56 9.43 16.74 2.11
CA ALA A 56 8.62 17.96 2.09
C ALA A 56 9.49 19.21 1.85
N LEU A 57 10.65 19.30 2.50
CA LEU A 57 11.60 20.40 2.25
C LEU A 57 12.18 20.34 0.83
N PHE A 58 12.48 19.16 0.31
CA PHE A 58 12.95 18.97 -1.06
C PHE A 58 11.92 19.43 -2.08
N THR A 59 10.65 19.03 -1.97
CA THR A 59 9.60 19.43 -2.93
C THR A 59 9.33 20.92 -2.89
N ILE A 60 9.35 21.55 -1.71
CA ILE A 60 9.24 23.01 -1.57
C ILE A 60 10.47 23.71 -2.18
N GLY A 61 11.67 23.20 -1.92
CA GLY A 61 12.92 23.75 -2.45
C GLY A 61 13.01 23.66 -3.97
N VAL A 62 12.66 22.50 -4.54
CA VAL A 62 12.51 22.29 -5.98
C VAL A 62 11.47 23.26 -6.54
N GLY A 63 10.28 23.32 -5.95
CA GLY A 63 9.22 24.23 -6.40
C GLY A 63 9.65 25.69 -6.41
N LYS A 64 10.38 26.16 -5.39
CA LYS A 64 10.92 27.52 -5.33
C LYS A 64 12.06 27.76 -6.32
N LEU A 65 12.98 26.82 -6.45
CA LEU A 65 14.04 26.88 -7.46
C LEU A 65 13.42 27.04 -8.85
N PHE A 66 12.45 26.19 -9.19
CA PHE A 66 11.79 26.25 -10.50
C PHE A 66 10.78 27.39 -10.65
N ALA A 67 10.29 27.98 -9.55
CA ALA A 67 9.42 29.17 -9.60
C ALA A 67 10.18 30.44 -10.01
N ASP A 68 11.45 30.56 -9.61
CA ASP A 68 12.33 31.68 -10.02
C ASP A 68 13.09 31.41 -11.33
N LEU A 69 12.98 30.20 -11.90
CA LEU A 69 13.52 29.96 -13.23
C LEU A 69 12.66 30.71 -14.25
N SER A 70 13.23 31.80 -14.80
CA SER A 70 12.65 32.50 -15.94
C SER A 70 12.31 31.49 -17.06
N GLY A 71 11.27 31.74 -17.85
CA GLY A 71 10.86 30.82 -18.93
C GLY A 71 11.97 30.46 -19.93
N TRP A 72 13.06 31.24 -19.95
CA TRP A 72 14.26 30.97 -20.73
C TRP A 72 15.16 29.90 -20.10
N ALA A 73 15.21 29.80 -18.78
CA ALA A 73 15.97 28.77 -18.06
C ALA A 73 15.30 27.39 -18.17
N SER A 74 13.97 27.32 -18.16
CA SER A 74 13.26 26.06 -18.43
C SER A 74 13.42 25.63 -19.89
N LEU A 75 13.38 26.58 -20.83
CA LEU A 75 13.60 26.32 -22.26
C LEU A 75 15.03 25.82 -22.54
N SER A 76 16.05 26.43 -21.95
CA SER A 76 17.44 25.99 -22.10
C SER A 76 17.69 24.62 -21.47
N THR A 77 17.13 24.36 -20.28
CA THR A 77 17.22 23.07 -19.60
C THR A 77 16.56 21.96 -20.42
N GLY A 78 15.37 22.23 -20.98
CA GLY A 78 14.67 21.30 -21.87
C GLY A 78 15.46 21.00 -23.15
N LEU A 79 16.07 22.02 -23.76
CA LEU A 79 16.93 21.86 -24.94
C LEU A 79 18.15 20.97 -24.64
N VAL A 80 18.83 21.22 -23.52
CA VAL A 80 19.98 20.42 -23.07
C VAL A 80 19.56 18.96 -22.87
N MET A 81 18.41 18.71 -22.21
CA MET A 81 17.93 17.34 -22.01
C MET A 81 17.56 16.64 -23.32
N MET A 82 16.95 17.34 -24.27
CA MET A 82 16.71 16.78 -25.61
C MET A 82 18.01 16.43 -26.32
N ALA A 83 19.02 17.29 -26.26
CA ALA A 83 20.33 17.05 -26.88
C ALA A 83 21.02 15.83 -26.26
N VAL A 84 21.03 15.73 -24.92
CA VAL A 84 21.59 14.58 -24.20
C VAL A 84 20.84 13.30 -24.55
N THR A 85 19.51 13.33 -24.56
CA THR A 85 18.68 12.18 -24.92
C THR A 85 18.95 11.72 -26.34
N GLY A 86 19.03 12.65 -27.29
CA GLY A 86 19.40 12.35 -28.68
C GLY A 86 20.80 11.75 -28.81
N ALA A 87 21.77 12.25 -28.03
CA ALA A 87 23.12 11.70 -27.98
C ALA A 87 23.14 10.27 -27.40
N LEU A 88 22.38 10.00 -26.35
CA LEU A 88 22.24 8.67 -25.75
C LEU A 88 21.58 7.69 -26.72
N LEU A 89 20.50 8.10 -27.40
CA LEU A 89 19.83 7.29 -28.44
C LEU A 89 20.77 6.97 -29.60
N LYS A 90 21.56 7.95 -30.05
CA LYS A 90 22.58 7.76 -31.09
C LYS A 90 23.65 6.75 -30.65
N ASN A 91 24.02 6.76 -29.38
CA ASN A 91 25.01 5.83 -28.83
C ASN A 91 24.45 4.42 -28.62
N LEU A 92 23.15 4.29 -28.33
CA LEU A 92 22.47 3.00 -28.16
C LEU A 92 22.11 2.33 -29.50
N SER A 93 21.96 3.11 -30.56
CA SER A 93 21.73 2.65 -31.94
C SER A 93 23.02 2.15 -32.63
N ARG A 94 24.16 2.21 -31.95
CA ARG A 94 25.43 1.58 -32.35
C ARG A 94 25.64 0.30 -31.58
#